data_AF-A0A6L6XU01-F1
#
_entry.id   AF-A0A6L6XU01-F1
#
_cell.length_a   1.000
_cell.length_b   1.000
_cell.length_c   1.000
_cell.angle_alpha   90.00
_cell.angle_beta   90.00
_cell.angle_gamma   90.00
#
_symmetry.space_group_name_H-M   'P 1'
#
loop_
_entity.id
_entity.type
_entity.pdbx_description
1 polymer ?
#
loop_
_entity_poly.entity_id
_entity_poly.type
_entity_poly.pdbx_seq_one_letter_code
_entity_poly.pdbx_strand_id
1 'polypeptide(L)'
;MTELQPEVTALDSETLEFASQIADQVESFLIALRAIAQEADGGRAISLLLLEISQVLLAGARLGAQQDFTPIAEYQPDVGPEADLDEMRLRLADMLGPVDTYGLVFDPYVPELTESQLSDDLTSIASDLENGLRHYRLGNVTEALWWWQFSYVSSWGNLAGVALNALLSIVAHDRLDADLPVDEEEQIAVADEMLESGDTPAR
;
A
#
# COMPACT_ATOMS: atom_id res chain seq x y z
N MET A 1 -4.16 -43.09 -23.71
CA MET A 1 -3.40 -41.84 -23.89
C MET A 1 -2.78 -41.56 -22.53
N THR A 2 -1.51 -41.87 -22.35
CA THR A 2 -0.81 -41.60 -21.09
C THR A 2 -0.61 -40.10 -21.03
N GLU A 3 -1.32 -39.42 -20.11
CA GLU A 3 -1.04 -38.03 -19.78
C GLU A 3 0.40 -37.97 -19.27
N LEU A 4 1.25 -37.28 -20.04
CA LEU A 4 2.58 -36.90 -19.58
C LEU A 4 2.33 -35.90 -18.45
N GLN A 5 2.55 -36.31 -17.20
CA GLN A 5 2.64 -35.37 -16.10
C GLN A 5 3.74 -34.36 -16.45
N PRO A 6 3.48 -33.04 -16.33
CA PRO A 6 4.50 -32.05 -16.58
C PRO A 6 5.67 -32.31 -15.62
N GLU A 7 6.86 -32.39 -16.18
CA GLU A 7 8.10 -32.50 -15.41
C GLU A 7 8.23 -31.23 -14.59
N VAL A 8 8.06 -31.32 -13.27
CA VAL A 8 8.26 -30.20 -12.36
C VAL A 8 9.74 -29.89 -12.36
N THR A 9 10.16 -28.96 -13.21
CA THR A 9 11.53 -28.47 -13.22
C THR A 9 11.81 -27.84 -11.86
N ALA A 10 12.79 -28.39 -11.14
CA ALA A 10 13.24 -27.82 -9.89
C ALA A 10 13.69 -26.37 -10.13
N LEU A 11 13.25 -25.44 -9.28
CA LEU A 11 13.69 -24.05 -9.32
C LEU A 11 15.22 -24.00 -9.19
N ASP A 12 15.86 -23.16 -10.01
CA ASP A 12 17.30 -22.93 -9.88
C ASP A 12 17.62 -22.17 -8.57
N SER A 13 18.90 -22.17 -8.21
CA SER A 13 19.36 -21.58 -6.95
C SER A 13 19.18 -20.07 -6.89
N GLU A 14 19.24 -19.38 -8.04
CA GLU A 14 19.06 -17.93 -8.12
C GLU A 14 17.60 -17.55 -7.83
N THR A 15 16.64 -18.31 -8.36
CA THR A 15 15.22 -18.12 -8.12
C THR A 15 14.85 -18.43 -6.67
N LEU A 16 15.45 -19.45 -6.07
CA LEU A 16 15.25 -19.77 -4.64
C LEU A 16 15.81 -18.67 -3.73
N GLU A 17 16.98 -18.13 -4.05
CA GLU A 17 17.56 -17.00 -3.32
C GLU A 17 16.70 -15.74 -3.46
N PHE A 18 16.21 -15.45 -4.67
CA PHE A 18 15.29 -14.36 -4.93
C PHE A 18 14.01 -14.50 -4.11
N ALA A 19 13.40 -15.68 -4.08
CA ALA A 19 12.20 -15.95 -3.28
C ALA A 19 12.44 -15.73 -1.79
N SER A 20 13.59 -16.14 -1.25
CA SER A 20 13.97 -15.89 0.14
C SER A 20 14.07 -14.39 0.44
N GLN A 21 14.68 -13.61 -0.45
CA GLN A 21 14.82 -12.17 -0.26
C GLN A 21 13.47 -11.44 -0.31
N ILE A 22 12.54 -11.88 -1.17
CA ILE A 22 11.18 -11.34 -1.19
C ILE A 22 10.43 -11.74 0.09
N ALA A 23 10.55 -12.99 0.54
CA ALA A 23 9.93 -13.46 1.78
C ALA A 23 10.40 -12.64 2.99
N ASP A 24 11.70 -12.36 3.11
CA ASP A 24 12.28 -11.55 4.19
C ASP A 24 11.74 -10.10 4.17
N GLN A 25 11.62 -9.51 2.99
CA GLN A 25 11.07 -8.16 2.80
C GLN A 25 9.58 -8.10 3.18
N VAL A 26 8.80 -9.09 2.73
CA VAL A 26 7.38 -9.21 3.05
C VAL A 26 7.16 -9.43 4.55
N GLU A 27 7.90 -10.34 5.16
CA GLU A 27 7.81 -10.62 6.59
C GLU A 27 8.16 -9.37 7.42
N SER A 28 9.19 -8.63 7.02
CA SER A 28 9.58 -7.37 7.66
C SER A 28 8.46 -6.34 7.61
N PHE A 29 7.86 -6.14 6.43
CA PHE A 29 6.72 -5.23 6.25
C PHE A 29 5.53 -5.61 7.14
N LEU A 30 5.14 -6.90 7.18
CA LEU A 30 4.02 -7.37 7.98
C LEU A 30 4.25 -7.19 9.49
N ILE A 31 5.49 -7.40 9.96
CA ILE A 31 5.87 -7.16 11.36
C ILE A 31 5.81 -5.66 11.67
N ALA A 32 6.37 -4.81 10.80
CA ALA A 32 6.39 -3.38 10.99
C ALA A 32 4.97 -2.77 11.00
N LEU A 33 4.12 -3.17 10.06
CA LEU A 33 2.73 -2.70 9.99
C LEU A 33 1.94 -3.06 11.27
N ARG A 34 2.11 -4.29 11.78
CA ARG A 34 1.49 -4.71 13.06
C ARG A 34 2.01 -3.91 14.24
N ALA A 35 3.30 -3.56 14.26
CA ALA A 35 3.88 -2.72 15.31
C ALA A 35 3.36 -1.28 15.26
N ILE A 36 3.30 -0.68 14.07
CA ILE A 36 2.75 0.67 13.86
C ILE A 36 1.31 0.74 14.34
N ALA A 37 0.48 -0.26 13.98
CA ALA A 37 -0.91 -0.34 14.43
C ALA A 37 -1.07 -0.49 15.96
N GLN A 38 -0.03 -0.92 16.69
CA GLN A 38 -0.05 -1.07 18.14
C GLN A 38 0.43 0.17 18.90
N GLU A 39 1.38 0.93 18.35
CA GLU A 39 2.03 2.04 19.05
C GLU A 39 1.17 3.32 19.16
N ALA A 40 0.22 3.53 18.24
CA ALA A 40 -0.74 4.65 18.24
C ALA A 40 -0.13 6.08 18.27
N ASP A 41 1.12 6.26 17.83
CA ASP A 41 1.76 7.57 17.65
C ASP A 41 1.62 8.04 16.19
N GLY A 42 0.57 8.82 15.92
CA GLY A 42 0.16 9.19 14.54
C GLY A 42 1.24 9.88 13.71
N GLY A 43 1.94 10.88 14.26
CA GLY A 43 2.95 11.64 13.50
C GLY A 43 4.15 10.78 13.10
N ARG A 44 4.63 9.94 14.02
CA ARG A 44 5.69 8.96 13.73
C ARG A 44 5.19 7.85 12.81
N ALA A 45 3.94 7.41 12.98
CA ALA A 45 3.33 6.36 12.18
C ALA A 45 3.28 6.72 10.69
N ILE A 46 2.91 7.95 10.32
CA ILE A 46 2.89 8.37 8.90
C ILE A 46 4.28 8.22 8.26
N SER A 47 5.34 8.64 8.97
CA SER A 47 6.71 8.54 8.45
C SER A 47 7.19 7.10 8.33
N LEU A 48 6.80 6.24 9.27
CA LEU A 48 7.09 4.81 9.23
C LEU A 48 6.31 4.13 8.10
N LEU A 49 5.00 4.39 7.96
CA LEU A 49 4.18 3.86 6.87
C LEU A 49 4.75 4.24 5.50
N LEU A 50 5.20 5.49 5.31
CA LEU A 50 5.83 5.93 4.08
C LEU A 50 7.12 5.13 3.76
N LEU A 51 7.93 4.85 4.80
CA LEU A 51 9.13 4.02 4.67
C LEU A 51 8.77 2.58 4.29
N GLU A 52 7.87 1.95 5.05
CA GLU A 52 7.46 0.55 4.84
C GLU A 52 6.80 0.35 3.47
N ILE A 53 5.95 1.28 3.03
CA ILE A 53 5.34 1.22 1.70
C ILE A 53 6.39 1.40 0.59
N SER A 54 7.39 2.27 0.79
CA SER A 54 8.48 2.40 -0.18
C SER A 54 9.30 1.11 -0.29
N GLN A 55 9.54 0.41 0.82
CA GLN A 55 10.27 -0.85 0.84
C GLN A 55 9.49 -1.99 0.17
N VAL A 56 8.19 -2.09 0.41
CA VAL A 56 7.36 -3.12 -0.23
C VAL A 56 7.17 -2.85 -1.72
N LEU A 57 7.09 -1.58 -2.14
CA LEU A 57 7.12 -1.19 -3.55
C LEU A 57 8.44 -1.58 -4.23
N LEU A 58 9.58 -1.51 -3.53
CA LEU A 58 10.84 -2.04 -4.05
C LEU A 58 10.75 -3.55 -4.27
N ALA A 59 10.18 -4.31 -3.34
CA ALA A 59 9.95 -5.75 -3.53
C ALA A 59 9.05 -6.03 -4.74
N GLY A 60 7.99 -5.23 -4.91
CA GLY A 60 7.07 -5.31 -6.06
C GLY A 60 7.74 -5.01 -7.39
N ALA A 61 8.53 -3.94 -7.46
CA ALA A 61 9.28 -3.60 -8.66
C ALA A 61 10.28 -4.70 -9.05
N ARG A 62 10.89 -5.35 -8.06
CA ARG A 62 11.77 -6.51 -8.29
C ARG A 62 11.00 -7.71 -8.83
N LEU A 63 9.81 -8.01 -8.31
CA LEU A 63 8.92 -9.07 -8.81
C LEU A 63 8.45 -8.79 -10.24
N GLY A 64 8.04 -7.55 -10.52
CA GLY A 64 7.59 -7.14 -11.85
C GLY A 64 8.70 -7.10 -12.92
N ALA A 65 9.97 -7.10 -12.52
CA ALA A 65 11.11 -7.21 -13.43
C ALA A 65 11.46 -8.66 -13.80
N GLN A 66 10.89 -9.65 -13.11
CA GLN A 66 11.10 -11.06 -13.41
C GLN A 66 10.24 -11.51 -14.61
N GLN A 67 10.62 -12.64 -15.21
CA GLN A 67 9.70 -13.35 -16.10
C GLN A 67 8.48 -13.82 -15.31
N ASP A 68 7.35 -13.97 -16.00
CA ASP A 68 6.11 -14.42 -15.35
C ASP A 68 6.29 -15.80 -14.74
N PHE A 69 6.04 -15.90 -13.44
CA PHE A 69 5.92 -17.18 -12.76
C PHE A 69 4.57 -17.81 -13.13
N THR A 70 4.48 -19.13 -13.08
CA THR A 70 3.24 -19.85 -13.37
C THR A 70 2.93 -20.86 -12.27
N PRO A 71 1.63 -21.06 -11.93
CA PRO A 71 1.23 -22.10 -11.00
C PRO A 71 1.64 -23.48 -11.50
N ILE A 72 2.02 -24.37 -10.57
CA ILE A 72 2.37 -25.77 -10.91
C ILE A 72 1.11 -26.62 -11.09
N ALA A 73 -0.01 -26.22 -10.47
CA ALA A 73 -1.28 -26.94 -10.49
C ALA A 73 -2.44 -26.02 -10.90
N GLU A 74 -3.53 -26.63 -11.36
CA GLU A 74 -4.77 -25.92 -11.71
C GLU A 74 -5.44 -25.28 -10.48
N TYR A 75 -5.29 -25.91 -9.32
CA TYR A 75 -5.85 -25.44 -8.06
C TYR A 75 -4.75 -25.02 -7.09
N GLN A 76 -4.98 -23.91 -6.39
CA GLN A 76 -4.10 -23.41 -5.35
C GLN A 76 -3.97 -24.42 -4.20
N PRO A 77 -2.75 -24.71 -3.71
CA PRO A 77 -2.56 -25.49 -2.49
C PRO A 77 -3.24 -24.84 -1.27
N ASP A 78 -3.88 -25.65 -0.44
CA ASP A 78 -4.47 -25.16 0.80
C ASP A 78 -3.37 -24.73 1.79
N VAL A 79 -3.45 -23.48 2.26
CA VAL A 79 -2.54 -22.88 3.25
C VAL A 79 -3.24 -22.53 4.56
N GLY A 80 -4.47 -23.01 4.74
CA GLY A 80 -5.31 -22.74 5.90
C GLY A 80 -6.08 -21.42 5.81
N PRO A 81 -6.83 -21.09 6.87
CA PRO A 81 -7.68 -19.90 6.89
C PRO A 81 -6.85 -18.62 6.81
N GLU A 82 -7.41 -17.60 6.15
CA GLU A 82 -6.86 -16.25 6.14
C GLU A 82 -6.79 -15.66 7.55
N ALA A 83 -5.77 -14.82 7.77
CA ALA A 83 -5.66 -14.08 9.01
C ALA A 83 -6.77 -13.04 9.09
N ASP A 84 -7.42 -12.94 10.25
CA ASP A 84 -8.33 -11.85 10.52
C ASP A 84 -7.52 -10.58 10.84
N LEU A 85 -7.61 -9.59 9.94
CA LEU A 85 -6.91 -8.31 10.05
C LEU A 85 -7.84 -7.17 10.49
N ASP A 86 -9.11 -7.43 10.80
CA ASP A 86 -10.08 -6.35 11.09
C ASP A 86 -9.69 -5.54 12.33
N GLU A 87 -9.17 -6.19 13.37
CA GLU A 87 -8.66 -5.47 14.56
C GLU A 87 -7.49 -4.53 14.22
N MET A 88 -6.60 -4.95 13.31
CA MET A 88 -5.49 -4.12 12.86
C MET A 88 -5.99 -2.94 12.02
N ARG A 89 -6.95 -3.20 11.13
CA ARG A 89 -7.61 -2.19 10.29
C ARG A 89 -8.26 -1.09 11.13
N LEU A 90 -9.04 -1.48 12.14
CA LEU A 90 -9.69 -0.53 13.05
C LEU A 90 -8.69 0.32 13.84
N ARG A 91 -7.58 -0.27 14.29
CA ARG A 91 -6.51 0.47 14.97
C ARG A 91 -5.80 1.46 14.06
N LEU A 92 -5.53 1.07 12.82
CA LEU A 92 -4.95 1.97 11.81
C LEU A 92 -5.91 3.13 11.53
N ALA A 93 -7.19 2.87 11.35
CA ALA A 93 -8.21 3.90 11.13
C ALA A 93 -8.29 4.89 12.30
N ASP A 94 -8.29 4.40 13.54
CA ASP A 94 -8.29 5.25 14.75
C ASP A 94 -7.02 6.11 14.85
N MET A 95 -5.86 5.52 14.56
CA MET A 95 -4.57 6.22 14.58
C MET A 95 -4.45 7.28 13.48
N LEU A 96 -4.96 7.00 12.27
CA LEU A 96 -4.93 7.91 11.12
C LEU A 96 -5.99 8.99 11.22
N GLY A 97 -7.13 8.71 11.86
CA GLY A 97 -8.18 9.67 12.12
C GLY A 97 -8.63 10.39 10.83
N PRO A 98 -8.61 11.74 10.78
CA PRO A 98 -9.10 12.49 9.61
C PRO A 98 -8.34 12.25 8.31
N VAL A 99 -7.10 11.76 8.37
CA VAL A 99 -6.28 11.53 7.17
C VAL A 99 -6.38 10.10 6.64
N ASP A 100 -7.21 9.25 7.26
CA ASP A 100 -7.45 7.88 6.79
C ASP A 100 -8.14 7.86 5.41
N THR A 101 -9.17 8.70 5.24
CA THR A 101 -9.92 8.82 3.99
C THR A 101 -9.19 9.73 3.00
N TYR A 102 -9.02 9.27 1.76
CA TYR A 102 -8.38 10.04 0.69
C TYR A 102 -9.01 9.75 -0.68
N GLY A 103 -8.84 10.70 -1.60
CA GLY A 103 -9.23 10.54 -3.00
C GLY A 103 -8.08 10.01 -3.84
N LEU A 104 -8.36 9.04 -4.72
CA LEU A 104 -7.38 8.45 -5.62
C LEU A 104 -7.92 8.33 -7.05
N VAL A 105 -6.99 8.29 -8.00
CA VAL A 105 -7.24 7.89 -9.38
C VAL A 105 -6.62 6.53 -9.60
N PHE A 106 -7.46 5.51 -9.77
CA PHE A 106 -7.00 4.12 -9.81
C PHE A 106 -6.24 3.80 -11.11
N ASP A 107 -6.76 4.26 -12.25
CA ASP A 107 -6.10 4.16 -13.56
C ASP A 107 -5.83 5.57 -14.11
N PRO A 108 -4.56 6.01 -14.18
CA PRO A 108 -4.20 7.31 -14.74
C PRO A 108 -4.55 7.51 -16.21
N TYR A 109 -4.73 6.42 -16.98
CA TYR A 109 -5.13 6.47 -18.39
C TYR A 109 -6.65 6.50 -18.59
N VAL A 110 -7.42 6.15 -17.56
CA VAL A 110 -8.88 6.27 -17.50
C VAL A 110 -9.25 6.97 -16.20
N PRO A 111 -8.98 8.29 -16.08
CA PRO A 111 -9.02 8.97 -14.80
C PRO A 111 -10.44 9.07 -14.25
N GLU A 112 -10.67 8.39 -13.12
CA GLU A 112 -11.90 8.47 -12.33
C GLU A 112 -11.54 8.65 -10.85
N LEU A 113 -12.12 9.67 -10.21
CA LEU A 113 -11.88 9.95 -8.80
C LEU A 113 -12.70 8.98 -7.94
N THR A 114 -12.02 8.22 -7.10
CA THR A 114 -12.60 7.27 -6.15
C THR A 114 -12.14 7.61 -4.74
N GLU A 115 -12.99 7.39 -3.75
CA GLU A 115 -12.64 7.51 -2.33
C GLU A 115 -12.15 6.14 -1.81
N SER A 116 -11.08 6.15 -1.03
CA SER A 116 -10.58 4.98 -0.30
C SER A 116 -10.12 5.35 1.10
N GLN A 117 -9.75 4.33 1.89
CA GLN A 117 -9.21 4.46 3.23
C GLN A 117 -7.84 3.79 3.32
N LEU A 118 -6.86 4.52 3.85
CA LEU A 118 -5.49 4.01 4.04
C LEU A 118 -5.49 2.75 4.91
N SER A 119 -6.30 2.71 5.97
CA SER A 119 -6.45 1.54 6.84
C SER A 119 -6.91 0.29 6.09
N ASP A 120 -7.90 0.41 5.22
CA ASP A 120 -8.41 -0.66 4.36
C ASP A 120 -7.38 -1.09 3.31
N ASP A 121 -6.70 -0.14 2.67
CA ASP A 121 -5.68 -0.41 1.66
C ASP A 121 -4.46 -1.12 2.27
N LEU A 122 -3.97 -0.65 3.42
CA LEU A 122 -2.83 -1.24 4.13
C LEU A 122 -3.12 -2.68 4.58
N THR A 123 -4.33 -2.95 5.06
CA THR A 123 -4.72 -4.31 5.45
C THR A 123 -4.97 -5.22 4.25
N SER A 124 -5.47 -4.69 3.13
CA SER A 124 -5.59 -5.43 1.87
C SER A 124 -4.22 -5.83 1.31
N ILE A 125 -3.24 -4.90 1.31
CA ILE A 125 -1.84 -5.19 0.96
C ILE A 125 -1.28 -6.28 1.88
N ALA A 126 -1.51 -6.18 3.19
CA ALA A 126 -1.03 -7.17 4.15
C ALA A 126 -1.60 -8.58 3.87
N SER A 127 -2.90 -8.68 3.57
CA SER A 127 -3.55 -9.94 3.22
C SER A 127 -2.95 -10.59 1.97
N ASP A 128 -2.76 -9.82 0.90
CA ASP A 128 -2.18 -10.31 -0.36
C ASP A 128 -0.77 -10.86 -0.15
N LEU A 129 0.05 -10.12 0.61
CA LEU A 129 1.44 -10.50 0.89
C LEU A 129 1.55 -11.69 1.85
N GLU A 130 0.71 -11.73 2.89
CA GLU A 130 0.66 -12.83 3.86
C GLU A 130 0.27 -14.14 3.18
N ASN A 131 -0.61 -14.13 2.18
CA ASN A 131 -0.96 -15.34 1.45
C ASN A 131 0.24 -15.97 0.73
N GLY A 132 1.04 -15.17 0.00
CA GLY A 132 2.26 -15.67 -0.61
C GLY A 132 3.29 -16.14 0.43
N LEU A 133 3.40 -15.45 1.57
CA LEU A 133 4.30 -15.84 2.65
C LEU A 133 3.91 -17.19 3.28
N ARG A 134 2.61 -17.48 3.42
CA ARG A 134 2.11 -18.78 3.89
C ARG A 134 2.51 -19.90 2.94
N HIS A 135 2.37 -19.71 1.61
CA HIS A 135 2.86 -20.65 0.61
C HIS A 135 4.36 -20.88 0.74
N TYR A 136 5.14 -19.80 0.85
CA TYR A 136 6.59 -19.87 0.97
C TYR A 136 7.02 -20.69 2.20
N ARG A 137 6.41 -20.43 3.37
CA ARG A 137 6.70 -21.14 4.63
C ARG A 137 6.36 -22.63 4.60
N LEU A 138 5.43 -23.05 3.73
CA LEU A 138 5.10 -24.46 3.51
C LEU A 138 5.97 -25.14 2.45
N GLY A 139 6.93 -24.40 1.85
CA GLY A 139 7.79 -24.91 0.79
C GLY A 139 7.20 -24.81 -0.62
N ASN A 140 6.03 -24.20 -0.79
CA ASN A 140 5.39 -23.97 -2.09
C ASN A 140 5.98 -22.72 -2.76
N VAL A 141 7.30 -22.72 -3.01
CA VAL A 141 8.04 -21.52 -3.43
C VAL A 141 7.55 -20.95 -4.77
N THR A 142 7.28 -21.80 -5.76
CA THR A 142 6.75 -21.35 -7.06
C THR A 142 5.38 -20.68 -6.91
N GLU A 143 4.52 -21.26 -6.07
CA GLU A 143 3.19 -20.71 -5.79
C GLU A 143 3.27 -19.35 -5.09
N ALA A 144 4.20 -19.21 -4.14
CA ALA A 144 4.45 -17.94 -3.46
C ALA A 144 4.91 -16.84 -4.44
N LEU A 145 5.89 -17.15 -5.30
CA LEU A 145 6.39 -16.22 -6.32
C LEU A 145 5.31 -15.81 -7.31
N TRP A 146 4.54 -16.78 -7.80
CA TRP A 146 3.39 -16.50 -8.67
C TRP A 146 2.37 -15.62 -7.97
N TRP A 147 1.97 -15.96 -6.74
CA TRP A 147 0.96 -15.20 -6.00
C TRP A 147 1.40 -13.76 -5.78
N TRP A 148 2.64 -13.54 -5.30
CA TRP A 148 3.15 -12.19 -5.09
C TRP A 148 3.25 -11.38 -6.38
N GLN A 149 3.70 -11.98 -7.49
CA GLN A 149 3.80 -11.29 -8.77
C GLN A 149 2.42 -10.97 -9.38
N PHE A 150 1.49 -11.92 -9.35
CA PHE A 150 0.13 -11.72 -9.83
C PHE A 150 -0.58 -10.64 -9.03
N SER A 151 -0.58 -10.76 -7.69
CA SER A 151 -1.25 -9.79 -6.82
C SER A 151 -0.58 -8.41 -6.87
N TYR A 152 0.70 -8.32 -7.21
CA TYR A 152 1.38 -7.03 -7.42
C TYR A 152 0.73 -6.25 -8.56
N VAL A 153 0.51 -6.92 -9.69
CA VAL A 153 -0.06 -6.27 -10.88
C VAL A 153 -1.58 -6.12 -10.81
N SER A 154 -2.27 -6.98 -10.06
CA SER A 154 -3.73 -6.98 -10.00
C SER A 154 -4.33 -6.27 -8.79
N SER A 155 -3.55 -6.01 -7.73
CA SER A 155 -4.04 -5.53 -6.44
C SER A 155 -3.01 -4.67 -5.69
N TRP A 156 -2.18 -5.29 -4.82
CA TRP A 156 -1.39 -4.57 -3.82
C TRP A 156 -0.37 -3.59 -4.39
N GLY A 157 0.11 -3.76 -5.62
CA GLY A 157 1.04 -2.82 -6.25
C GLY A 157 0.39 -1.46 -6.51
N ASN A 158 -0.85 -1.45 -7.00
CA ASN A 158 -1.57 -0.19 -7.20
C ASN A 158 -1.95 0.43 -5.85
N LEU A 159 -2.49 -0.36 -4.91
CA LEU A 159 -2.82 0.08 -3.55
C LEU A 159 -1.61 0.73 -2.86
N ALA A 160 -0.44 0.09 -2.93
CA ALA A 160 0.78 0.64 -2.35
C ALA A 160 1.22 1.94 -3.05
N GLY A 161 1.04 2.05 -4.37
CA GLY A 161 1.33 3.27 -5.13
C GLY A 161 0.46 4.45 -4.72
N VAL A 162 -0.85 4.25 -4.61
CA VAL A 162 -1.80 5.30 -4.19
C VAL A 162 -1.63 5.64 -2.71
N ALA A 163 -1.38 4.66 -1.84
CA ALA A 163 -1.08 4.89 -0.43
C ALA A 163 0.22 5.68 -0.25
N LEU A 164 1.28 5.37 -1.01
CA LEU A 164 2.53 6.14 -1.00
C LEU A 164 2.26 7.61 -1.35
N ASN A 165 1.45 7.87 -2.38
CA ASN A 165 1.13 9.22 -2.79
C ASN A 165 0.35 9.98 -1.70
N ALA A 166 -0.66 9.35 -1.10
CA ALA A 166 -1.44 9.94 -0.01
C ALA A 166 -0.55 10.27 1.20
N LEU A 167 0.27 9.31 1.66
CA LEU A 167 1.21 9.51 2.77
C LEU A 167 2.23 10.62 2.48
N LEU A 168 2.76 10.68 1.25
CA LEU A 168 3.68 11.75 0.84
C LEU A 168 2.98 13.11 0.84
N SER A 169 1.72 13.18 0.42
CA SER A 169 0.92 14.40 0.47
C SER A 169 0.70 14.89 1.91
N ILE A 170 0.43 13.98 2.85
CA ILE A 170 0.30 14.32 4.29
C ILE A 170 1.61 14.92 4.80
N VAL A 171 2.76 14.28 4.54
CA VAL A 171 4.08 14.78 4.96
C VAL A 171 4.42 16.12 4.30
N ALA A 172 4.04 16.30 3.04
CA ALA A 172 4.27 17.54 2.31
C ALA A 172 3.46 18.70 2.92
N HIS A 173 2.17 18.51 3.19
CA HIS A 173 1.34 19.52 3.86
C HIS A 173 1.87 19.84 5.26
N ASP A 174 2.19 18.83 6.07
CA ASP A 174 2.76 19.03 7.42
C ASP A 174 4.04 19.89 7.39
N ARG A 175 4.92 19.67 6.40
CA ARG A 175 6.19 20.41 6.30
C ARG A 175 6.06 21.77 5.61
N LEU A 176 5.28 21.86 4.54
CA LEU A 176 5.22 23.05 3.70
C LEU A 176 4.18 24.05 4.21
N ASP A 177 3.06 23.58 4.77
CA ASP A 177 2.02 24.47 5.31
C ASP A 177 2.44 25.03 6.68
N ALA A 178 3.33 24.35 7.42
CA ALA A 178 3.97 24.92 8.60
C ALA A 178 4.94 26.08 8.29
N ASP A 179 5.45 26.15 7.05
CA ASP A 179 6.39 27.18 6.56
C ASP A 179 5.70 28.32 5.80
N LEU A 180 4.42 28.15 5.45
CA LEU A 180 3.58 29.25 5.01
C LEU A 180 2.96 29.88 6.26
N PRO A 181 3.44 31.05 6.75
CA PRO A 181 2.55 31.88 7.52
C PRO A 181 1.38 32.18 6.59
N VAL A 182 0.28 31.45 6.75
CA VAL A 182 -1.01 31.94 6.34
C VAL A 182 -1.16 33.17 7.20
N ASP A 183 -0.80 34.33 6.66
CA ASP A 183 -1.02 35.57 7.35
C ASP A 183 -2.54 35.67 7.43
N GLU A 184 -3.11 35.25 8.57
CA GLU A 184 -4.53 35.42 8.85
C GLU A 184 -4.90 36.90 8.63
N GLU A 185 -3.94 37.81 8.79
CA GLU A 185 -4.02 39.23 8.40
C GLU A 185 -4.23 39.44 6.89
N GLU A 186 -3.62 38.66 5.99
CA GLU A 186 -3.80 38.79 4.54
C GLU A 186 -5.15 38.22 4.08
N GLN A 187 -5.66 37.16 4.73
CA GLN A 187 -7.03 36.68 4.50
C GLN A 187 -8.10 37.63 5.07
N ILE A 188 -7.86 38.22 6.25
CA ILE A 188 -8.73 39.23 6.85
C ILE A 188 -8.69 40.52 6.03
N ALA A 189 -7.52 40.95 5.54
CA ALA A 189 -7.38 42.14 4.70
C ALA A 189 -8.08 41.98 3.34
N VAL A 190 -7.95 40.82 2.69
CA VAL A 190 -8.67 40.52 1.45
C VAL A 190 -10.18 40.46 1.70
N ALA A 191 -10.62 39.89 2.84
CA ALA A 191 -12.04 39.85 3.20
C ALA A 191 -12.62 41.25 3.51
N ASP A 192 -11.88 42.10 4.22
CA ASP A 192 -12.27 43.48 4.53
C ASP A 192 -12.32 44.34 3.26
N GLU A 193 -11.35 44.20 2.34
CA GLU A 193 -11.32 44.94 1.07
C GLU A 193 -12.48 44.54 0.13
N MET A 194 -12.91 43.26 0.18
CA MET A 194 -14.11 42.79 -0.53
C MET A 194 -15.42 43.31 0.09
N LEU A 195 -15.47 43.51 1.41
CA LEU A 195 -16.63 44.08 2.10
C LEU A 195 -16.74 45.60 1.88
N GLU A 196 -15.61 46.32 1.83
CA GLU A 196 -15.57 47.76 1.55
C GLU A 196 -15.90 48.11 0.08
N SER A 197 -15.47 47.27 -0.86
CA SER A 197 -15.79 47.45 -2.30
C SER A 197 -17.24 47.11 -2.66
N GLY A 198 -17.95 46.37 -1.80
CA GLY A 198 -19.37 46.05 -1.94
C GLY A 198 -20.34 47.17 -1.56
N ASP A 199 -19.90 48.20 -0.84
CA ASP A 199 -20.75 49.29 -0.34
C ASP A 199 -20.69 50.56 -1.21
N THR A 200 -20.63 50.42 -2.55
CA THR A 200 -20.89 51.55 -3.45
C THR A 200 -22.38 51.57 -3.80
N PRO A 201 -23.21 52.46 -3.21
CA PRO A 201 -24.59 52.59 -3.64
C PRO A 201 -24.60 53.25 -5.02
N ALA A 202 -25.19 52.54 -5.98
CA ALA A 202 -25.51 53.05 -7.30
C ALA A 202 -26.21 54.43 -7.19
N ARG A 203 -25.67 55.42 -7.89
CA ARG A 203 -26.32 56.70 -8.18
C ARG A 203 -26.49 56.87 -9.68
#